data_AF-A0A7W0XH90-F1
#
_entry.id   AF-A0A7W0XH90-F1
#
_cell.length_a   1.000
_cell.length_b   1.000
_cell.length_c   1.000
_cell.angle_alpha   90.00
_cell.angle_beta   90.00
_cell.angle_gamma   90.00
#
_symmetry.space_group_name_H-M   'P 1'
#
loop_
_entity.id
_entity.type
_entity.pdbx_description
1 polymer ?
#
loop_
_entity_poly.entity_id
_entity_poly.type
_entity_poly.pdbx_seq_one_letter_code
_entity_poly.pdbx_strand_id
1 'polypeptide(L)'
;MATTIRRTNRTASPEQWRSALARAIAEGVQVRQLAGSGAWIATSGHDATVAYQVAVSGGVAHGCDCPAGEHGAPVCKHRALWYHLAGLLDPELDPAAPTAGVVPRRCHECGGDGYQRMVTGGHLSDWWALPCQACHGSGTEPGEEVSAIAA
;
A
#
# COMPACT_ATOMS: atom_id res chain seq x y z
N MET A 1 -9.12 -0.96 34.25
CA MET A 1 -9.94 -1.46 33.12
C MET A 1 -9.06 -1.49 31.89
N ALA A 2 -8.63 -2.68 31.45
CA ALA A 2 -7.75 -2.83 30.30
C ALA A 2 -8.60 -2.86 29.03
N THR A 3 -8.45 -1.85 28.17
CA THR A 3 -9.03 -1.83 26.84
C THR A 3 -8.37 -2.93 26.02
N THR A 4 -9.06 -4.04 25.83
CA THR A 4 -8.62 -5.11 24.93
C THR A 4 -8.67 -4.58 23.51
N ILE A 5 -7.55 -4.06 23.02
CA ILE A 5 -7.36 -3.70 21.62
C ILE A 5 -7.54 -4.98 20.82
N ARG A 6 -8.72 -5.17 20.24
CA ARG A 6 -8.95 -6.21 19.23
C ARG A 6 -8.05 -5.88 18.04
N ARG A 7 -6.85 -6.47 17.99
CA ARG A 7 -6.09 -6.63 16.74
C ARG A 7 -6.97 -7.46 15.81
N THR A 8 -7.83 -6.80 15.02
CA THR A 8 -8.48 -7.44 13.90
C THR A 8 -7.36 -7.85 12.95
N ASN A 9 -7.01 -9.13 12.96
CA ASN A 9 -6.19 -9.77 11.95
C ASN A 9 -7.00 -9.73 10.64
N ARG A 10 -7.01 -8.56 9.98
CA ARG A 10 -7.71 -8.37 8.71
C ARG A 10 -6.85 -9.04 7.66
N THR A 11 -7.18 -10.26 7.26
CA THR A 11 -6.54 -10.87 6.10
C THR A 11 -6.85 -10.00 4.90
N ALA A 12 -5.80 -9.50 4.24
CA ALA A 12 -5.95 -8.65 3.07
C ALA A 12 -6.54 -9.42 1.88
N SER A 13 -7.45 -8.79 1.14
CA SER A 13 -7.99 -9.37 -0.09
C SER A 13 -6.96 -9.32 -1.22
N PRO A 14 -7.05 -10.21 -2.24
CA PRO A 14 -6.18 -10.15 -3.41
C PRO A 14 -6.22 -8.81 -4.15
N GLU A 15 -7.36 -8.12 -4.16
CA GLU A 15 -7.51 -6.80 -4.76
C GLU A 15 -6.71 -5.72 -4.02
N GLN A 16 -6.67 -5.77 -2.68
CA GLN A 16 -5.86 -4.84 -1.89
C GLN A 16 -4.36 -5.01 -2.19
N TRP A 17 -3.89 -6.25 -2.34
CA TRP A 17 -2.53 -6.55 -2.76
C TRP A 17 -2.22 -6.03 -4.16
N ARG A 18 -3.11 -6.24 -5.13
CA ARG A 18 -2.96 -5.74 -6.50
C ARG A 18 -2.95 -4.23 -6.57
N SER A 19 -3.86 -3.54 -5.88
CA SER A 19 -3.88 -2.07 -5.82
C SER A 19 -2.61 -1.51 -5.17
N ALA A 20 -2.14 -2.13 -4.09
CA ALA A 20 -0.88 -1.73 -3.46
C ALA A 20 0.34 -1.94 -4.37
N LEU A 21 0.36 -3.01 -5.16
CA LEU A 21 1.39 -3.27 -6.17
C LEU A 21 1.34 -2.22 -7.29
N ALA A 22 0.17 -1.94 -7.85
CA ALA A 22 -0.01 -0.93 -8.89
C ALA A 22 0.53 0.44 -8.45
N ARG A 23 0.26 0.83 -7.20
CA ARG A 23 0.83 2.05 -6.60
C ARG A 23 2.35 1.96 -6.43
N ALA A 24 2.89 0.83 -5.98
CA ALA A 24 4.34 0.64 -5.86
C ALA A 24 5.05 0.87 -7.18
N ILE A 25 4.50 0.33 -8.27
CA ILE A 25 5.02 0.49 -9.63
C ILE A 25 4.90 1.94 -10.08
N ALA A 26 3.72 2.55 -9.93
CA ALA A 26 3.46 3.93 -10.36
C ALA A 26 4.38 4.96 -9.65
N GLU A 27 4.74 4.70 -8.40
CA GLU A 27 5.63 5.56 -7.62
C GLU A 27 7.12 5.19 -7.75
N GLY A 28 7.46 4.19 -8.58
CA GLY A 28 8.85 3.78 -8.79
C GLY A 28 9.53 3.20 -7.54
N VAL A 29 8.76 2.61 -6.63
CA VAL A 29 9.29 1.93 -5.45
C VAL A 29 10.19 0.78 -5.88
N GLN A 30 11.32 0.62 -5.21
CA GLN A 30 12.23 -0.49 -5.44
C GLN A 30 12.35 -1.31 -4.17
N VAL A 31 12.41 -2.63 -4.29
CA VAL A 31 12.70 -3.56 -3.19
C VAL A 31 13.95 -4.34 -3.55
N ARG A 32 14.94 -4.34 -2.66
CA ARG A 32 16.24 -4.98 -2.87
C ARG A 32 16.68 -5.71 -1.62
N GLN A 33 17.46 -6.77 -1.79
CA GLN A 33 18.13 -7.45 -0.70
C GLN A 33 19.55 -6.89 -0.53
N LEU A 34 19.93 -6.54 0.70
CA LEU A 34 21.28 -6.09 1.02
C LEU A 34 22.26 -7.27 0.99
N ALA A 35 23.33 -7.12 0.21
CA ALA A 35 24.44 -8.06 0.22
C ALA A 35 25.12 -8.05 1.59
N GLY A 36 25.31 -9.23 2.18
CA GLY A 36 25.95 -9.41 3.50
C GLY A 36 24.97 -9.68 4.63
N SER A 37 23.96 -8.82 4.83
CA SER A 37 22.97 -9.03 5.91
C SER A 37 21.77 -9.87 5.47
N GLY A 38 21.49 -9.94 4.18
CA GLY A 38 20.27 -10.57 3.65
C GLY A 38 18.98 -9.82 3.98
N ALA A 39 19.08 -8.63 4.59
CA ALA A 39 17.93 -7.80 4.92
C ALA A 39 17.27 -7.26 3.64
N TRP A 40 15.95 -7.19 3.65
CA TRP A 40 15.17 -6.62 2.55
C TRP A 40 14.86 -5.16 2.84
N ILE A 41 15.16 -4.28 1.88
CA ILE A 41 14.95 -2.84 1.97
C ILE A 41 14.10 -2.37 0.81
N ALA A 42 13.20 -1.43 1.05
CA ALA A 42 12.33 -0.83 0.08
C ALA A 42 12.45 0.70 0.08
N THR A 43 12.44 1.34 -1.08
CA THR A 43 12.50 2.82 -1.16
C THR A 43 11.15 3.46 -0.82
N SER A 44 11.15 4.71 -0.37
CA SER A 44 9.93 5.51 -0.37
C SER A 44 9.54 5.90 -1.80
N GLY A 45 8.23 5.91 -2.08
CA GLY A 45 7.69 6.40 -3.36
C GLY A 45 7.66 7.92 -3.49
N HIS A 46 7.95 8.66 -2.41
CA HIS A 46 7.90 10.13 -2.38
C HIS A 46 9.25 10.78 -2.02
N ASP A 47 10.20 10.02 -1.47
CA ASP A 47 11.51 10.54 -1.06
C ASP A 47 12.59 9.47 -1.29
N ALA A 48 13.44 9.67 -2.29
CA ALA A 48 14.47 8.69 -2.66
C ALA A 48 15.54 8.47 -1.57
N THR A 49 15.63 9.35 -0.57
CA THR A 49 16.59 9.22 0.54
C THR A 49 16.07 8.36 1.68
N VAL A 50 14.77 8.06 1.69
CA VAL A 50 14.12 7.26 2.74
C VAL A 50 14.00 5.81 2.29
N ALA A 51 14.38 4.90 3.18
CA ALA A 51 14.32 3.48 2.97
C ALA A 51 13.64 2.79 4.16
N TYR A 52 12.93 1.70 3.86
CA TYR A 52 12.11 0.92 4.78
C TYR A 52 12.58 -0.52 4.79
N GLN A 53 12.78 -1.12 5.96
CA GLN A 53 13.00 -2.55 6.10
C GLN A 53 11.70 -3.33 5.88
N VAL A 54 11.77 -4.35 5.03
CA VAL A 54 10.72 -5.36 4.87
C VAL A 54 11.13 -6.59 5.68
N ALA A 55 10.33 -6.94 6.69
CA ALA A 55 10.58 -8.09 7.52
C ALA A 55 10.13 -9.36 6.78
N VAL A 56 11.10 -10.13 6.28
CA VAL A 56 10.88 -11.34 5.49
C VAL A 56 11.52 -12.52 6.21
N SER A 57 10.74 -13.57 6.44
CA SER A 57 11.23 -14.84 6.97
C SER A 57 10.40 -15.99 6.41
N GLY A 58 11.04 -17.13 6.13
CA GLY A 58 10.35 -18.32 5.60
C GLY A 58 9.56 -18.08 4.30
N GLY A 59 10.02 -17.15 3.44
CA GLY A 59 9.31 -16.78 2.21
C GLY A 59 8.06 -15.92 2.41
N VAL A 60 7.89 -15.31 3.60
CA VAL A 60 6.73 -14.49 3.95
C VAL A 60 7.17 -13.10 4.42
N ALA A 61 6.66 -12.06 3.77
CA ALA A 61 6.81 -10.68 4.21
C ALA A 61 5.76 -10.33 5.28
N HIS A 62 6.11 -10.61 6.53
CA HIS A 62 5.21 -10.48 7.70
C HIS A 62 5.16 -9.06 8.26
N GLY A 63 6.04 -8.15 7.83
CA GLY A 63 6.04 -6.77 8.28
C GLY A 63 6.82 -5.81 7.37
N CYS A 64 6.64 -4.52 7.61
CA CYS A 64 7.44 -3.45 7.02
C CYS A 64 7.44 -2.26 7.99
N ASP A 65 8.56 -1.58 8.15
CA ASP A 65 8.70 -0.37 8.98
C ASP A 65 8.21 0.91 8.28
N CYS A 66 7.57 0.80 7.11
CA CYS A 66 6.83 1.91 6.52
C CYS A 66 5.64 2.29 7.41
N PRO A 67 5.13 3.53 7.34
CA PRO A 67 4.00 3.96 8.17
C PRO A 67 2.80 3.01 8.13
N ALA A 68 2.44 2.48 6.95
CA ALA A 68 1.35 1.51 6.85
C ALA A 68 1.63 0.21 7.63
N GLY A 69 2.85 -0.31 7.57
CA GLY A 69 3.23 -1.55 8.26
C GLY A 69 3.35 -1.37 9.77
N GLU A 70 3.95 -0.27 10.24
CA GLU A 70 4.03 0.06 11.67
C GLU A 70 2.65 0.20 12.33
N HIS A 71 1.68 0.71 11.58
CA HIS A 71 0.30 0.87 12.05
C HIS A 71 -0.58 -0.37 11.83
N GLY A 72 0.03 -1.51 11.47
CA GLY A 72 -0.67 -2.79 11.34
C GLY A 72 -1.63 -2.86 10.16
N ALA A 73 -1.41 -2.06 9.11
CA ALA A 73 -2.14 -2.23 7.86
C ALA A 73 -1.86 -3.64 7.30
N PRO A 74 -2.90 -4.35 6.84
CA PRO A 74 -2.72 -5.72 6.40
C PRO A 74 -1.92 -5.84 5.10
N VAL A 75 -1.85 -4.75 4.32
CA VAL A 75 -1.04 -4.58 3.11
C VAL A 75 -0.30 -3.25 3.15
N CYS A 76 0.92 -3.23 2.61
CA CYS A 76 1.57 -2.00 2.17
C CYS A 76 2.15 -2.20 0.76
N LYS A 77 2.44 -1.10 0.05
CA LYS A 77 3.02 -1.13 -1.30
C LYS A 77 4.36 -1.86 -1.36
N HIS A 78 5.16 -1.76 -0.30
CA HIS A 78 6.47 -2.40 -0.19
C HIS A 78 6.38 -3.92 -0.08
N ARG A 79 5.48 -4.44 0.79
CA ARG A 79 5.21 -5.87 0.89
C ARG A 79 4.61 -6.41 -0.40
N ALA A 80 3.72 -5.66 -1.05
CA ALA A 80 3.10 -6.07 -2.30
C ALA A 80 4.14 -6.24 -3.41
N LEU A 81 5.07 -5.28 -3.52
CA LEU A 81 6.17 -5.38 -4.47
C LEU A 81 7.12 -6.54 -4.15
N TRP A 82 7.42 -6.79 -2.86
CA TRP A 82 8.22 -7.96 -2.49
C TRP A 82 7.57 -9.28 -2.92
N TYR A 83 6.27 -9.47 -2.67
CA TYR A 83 5.57 -10.69 -3.09
C TYR A 83 5.53 -10.84 -4.62
N HIS A 84 5.40 -9.74 -5.35
CA HIS A 84 5.49 -9.75 -6.81
C HIS A 84 6.88 -10.19 -7.29
N LEU A 85 7.96 -9.62 -6.74
CA LEU A 85 9.33 -10.01 -7.07
C LEU A 85 9.66 -11.46 -6.67
N ALA A 86 9.02 -11.96 -5.63
CA ALA A 86 9.13 -13.36 -5.20
C ALA A 86 8.32 -14.33 -6.09
N GLY A 87 7.56 -13.83 -7.08
CA GLY A 87 6.69 -14.65 -7.94
C GLY A 87 5.45 -15.19 -7.22
N LEU A 88 5.09 -14.60 -6.08
CA LEU A 88 3.98 -15.02 -5.21
C LEU A 88 2.73 -14.14 -5.36
N LEU A 89 2.86 -13.00 -6.04
CA LEU A 89 1.75 -12.12 -6.40
C LEU A 89 1.77 -11.98 -7.93
N ASP A 90 0.81 -12.62 -8.58
CA ASP A 90 0.69 -12.60 -10.04
C ASP A 90 0.33 -11.17 -10.49
N PRO A 91 1.15 -10.54 -11.36
CA PRO A 91 0.87 -9.22 -11.90
C PRO A 91 -0.14 -9.29 -13.04
N GLU A 92 -1.26 -10.01 -12.92
CA GLU A 92 -2.40 -9.76 -13.80
C GLU A 92 -2.99 -8.37 -13.45
N LEU A 93 -2.18 -7.35 -13.75
CA LEU A 93 -2.57 -6.05 -14.27
C LEU A 93 -3.37 -6.38 -15.50
N ASP A 94 -4.62 -6.80 -15.34
CA ASP A 94 -5.50 -7.05 -16.47
C ASP A 94 -5.51 -5.76 -17.33
N PRO A 95 -4.89 -5.74 -18.53
CA PRO A 95 -5.03 -4.61 -19.42
C PRO A 95 -6.38 -4.66 -20.15
N ALA A 96 -7.25 -5.63 -19.81
CA ALA A 96 -8.46 -5.98 -20.53
C ALA A 96 -9.62 -6.38 -19.59
N ALA A 97 -9.92 -5.55 -18.60
CA ALA A 97 -11.30 -5.38 -18.17
C ALA A 97 -11.67 -3.89 -18.12
N PRO A 98 -11.99 -3.26 -19.25
CA PRO A 98 -12.89 -2.12 -19.24
C PRO A 98 -14.30 -2.65 -18.94
N THR A 99 -14.57 -3.04 -17.70
CA THR A 99 -15.95 -2.96 -17.23
C THR A 99 -16.21 -1.48 -16.95
N ALA A 100 -16.74 -0.80 -17.97
CA ALA A 100 -17.28 0.55 -17.93
C ALA A 100 -16.41 1.61 -17.22
N GLY A 101 -15.52 2.24 -17.98
CA GLY A 101 -15.20 3.68 -17.85
C GLY A 101 -14.65 4.24 -16.54
N VAL A 102 -14.48 3.49 -15.46
CA VAL A 102 -14.09 4.06 -14.16
C VAL A 102 -12.57 3.97 -13.98
N VAL A 103 -11.86 5.05 -14.29
CA VAL A 103 -10.43 5.18 -13.95
C VAL A 103 -10.32 5.39 -12.44
N PRO A 104 -9.72 4.46 -11.64
CA PRO A 104 -9.58 4.65 -10.21
C PRO A 104 -8.79 5.93 -9.93
N ARG A 105 -9.39 6.88 -9.22
CA ARG A 105 -8.75 8.13 -8.83
C ARG A 105 -8.07 7.95 -7.48
N ARG A 106 -6.98 8.68 -7.24
CA ARG A 106 -6.38 8.77 -5.90
C ARG A 106 -7.46 9.23 -4.94
N CYS A 107 -7.66 8.48 -3.86
CA CYS A 107 -8.63 8.85 -2.83
C CYS A 107 -8.31 10.25 -2.32
N HIS A 108 -9.23 11.20 -2.52
CA HIS A 108 -9.03 12.61 -2.18
C HIS A 108 -8.80 12.82 -0.69
N GLU A 109 -9.44 12.01 0.17
CA GLU A 109 -9.28 12.10 1.64
C GLU A 109 -7.89 11.74 2.15
N CYS A 110 -7.15 10.88 1.42
CA CYS A 110 -5.82 10.45 1.84
C CYS A 110 -4.73 10.75 0.79
N GLY A 111 -5.04 11.51 -0.25
CA GLY A 111 -4.11 11.82 -1.34
C GLY A 111 -3.58 10.59 -2.11
N GLY A 112 -4.21 9.44 -1.97
CA GLY A 112 -3.75 8.17 -2.54
C GLY A 112 -2.93 7.28 -1.60
N ASP A 113 -2.64 7.72 -0.38
CA ASP A 113 -1.80 6.97 0.57
C ASP A 113 -2.51 5.75 1.17
N GLY A 114 -3.85 5.71 1.16
CA GLY A 114 -4.64 4.64 1.77
C GLY A 114 -4.71 4.72 3.30
N TYR A 115 -3.99 5.67 3.90
CA TYR A 115 -4.04 5.98 5.33
C TYR A 115 -4.09 7.50 5.51
N GLN A 116 -4.73 7.94 6.60
CA GLN A 116 -4.74 9.35 6.97
C GLN A 116 -3.68 9.58 8.03
N ARG A 117 -2.86 10.61 7.82
CA ARG A 117 -1.92 11.10 8.83
C ARG A 117 -2.70 12.02 9.77
N MET A 118 -2.77 11.68 11.04
CA MET A 118 -3.43 12.54 12.02
C MET A 118 -2.54 13.75 12.28
N VAL A 119 -3.10 14.96 12.20
CA VAL A 119 -2.41 16.21 12.53
C VAL A 119 -3.06 16.77 13.78
N THR A 120 -2.30 16.86 14.88
CA THR A 120 -2.78 17.44 16.14
C THR A 120 -2.06 18.76 16.35
N GLY A 121 -2.82 19.86 16.45
CA GLY A 121 -2.25 21.20 16.68
C GLY A 121 -1.34 21.70 15.56
N GLY A 122 -1.56 21.27 14.31
CA GLY A 122 -0.73 21.68 13.16
C GLY A 122 0.56 20.86 12.97
N HIS A 123 0.83 19.87 13.84
CA HIS A 123 1.95 18.96 13.70
C HIS A 123 1.48 17.56 13.32
N LEU A 124 2.23 16.91 12.42
CA LEU A 124 2.07 15.49 12.11
C LEU A 124 2.23 14.71 13.41
N SER A 125 1.15 14.10 13.89
CA SER A 125 1.22 13.11 14.97
C SER A 125 1.80 11.84 14.36
N ASP A 126 3.06 11.61 14.69
CA ASP A 126 3.91 10.44 14.42
C ASP A 126 3.31 9.11 14.90
N TRP A 127 2.22 9.15 15.66
CA TRP A 127 1.65 8.00 16.36
C TRP A 127 0.34 7.46 15.79
N TRP A 128 -0.29 8.13 14.80
CA TRP A 128 -1.61 7.75 14.30
C TRP A 128 -1.73 7.89 12.77
N ALA A 129 -1.36 6.82 12.06
CA ALA A 129 -1.83 6.54 10.71
C ALA A 129 -2.91 5.44 10.75
N LEU A 130 -4.17 5.85 10.61
CA LEU A 130 -5.28 4.90 10.49
C LEU A 130 -5.55 4.63 9.00
N PRO A 131 -6.00 3.40 8.63
CA PRO A 131 -6.52 3.17 7.30
C PRO A 131 -7.57 4.24 6.97
N CYS A 132 -7.46 4.86 5.81
CA CYS A 132 -8.39 5.87 5.37
C CYS A 132 -9.81 5.27 5.39
N GLN A 133 -10.74 5.95 6.05
CA GLN A 133 -12.10 5.43 6.21
C GLN A 133 -12.86 5.44 4.89
N ALA A 134 -12.60 6.40 3.99
CA ALA A 134 -13.23 6.44 2.67
C ALA A 134 -12.81 5.29 1.75
N CYS A 135 -11.52 4.96 1.70
CA CYS A 135 -11.00 3.95 0.77
C CYS A 135 -10.59 2.63 1.44
N HIS A 136 -10.81 2.50 2.75
CA HIS A 136 -10.47 1.32 3.57
C HIS A 136 -9.06 0.77 3.37
N GLY A 137 -8.05 1.63 3.19
CA GLY A 137 -6.67 1.19 2.97
C GLY A 137 -6.23 1.10 1.51
N SER A 138 -7.14 1.18 0.53
CA SER A 138 -6.80 1.00 -0.88
C SER A 138 -5.99 2.15 -1.47
N GLY A 139 -6.20 3.38 -0.99
CA GLY A 139 -5.66 4.60 -1.59
C GLY A 139 -6.41 5.04 -2.85
N THR A 140 -7.48 4.36 -3.25
CA THR A 140 -8.21 4.64 -4.49
C THR A 140 -9.71 4.68 -4.24
N GLU A 141 -10.39 5.63 -4.89
CA GLU A 141 -11.85 5.71 -4.93
C GLU A 141 -12.36 5.45 -6.37
N PRO A 142 -13.58 4.94 -6.56
CA PRO A 142 -14.15 4.78 -7.89
C PRO A 142 -14.19 6.16 -8.58
N GLY A 143 -13.49 6.29 -9.70
CA GLY A 143 -13.50 7.51 -10.50
C GLY A 143 -14.75 7.69 -11.36
N GLU A 144 -14.77 8.79 -12.09
CA GLU A 144 -15.84 9.14 -13.02
C GLU A 144 -15.78 8.27 -14.28
N GLU A 145 -16.94 7.91 -14.79
CA GLU A 145 -17.10 7.11 -16.01
C GLU A 145 -16.68 7.95 -17.23
N VAL A 146 -15.52 7.66 -17.83
CA VAL A 146 -15.16 8.23 -19.13
C VAL A 146 -15.99 7.52 -20.20
N SER A 147 -17.13 8.11 -20.55
CA SER A 147 -17.86 7.75 -21.77
C SER A 147 -16.94 7.98 -22.97
N ALA A 148 -16.62 6.89 -23.67
CA ALA A 148 -15.85 6.95 -24.90
C ALA A 148 -16.58 7.83 -25.92
N ILE A 149 -16.00 8.99 -26.25
CA ILE A 149 -16.44 9.80 -27.38
C ILE A 149 -16.01 9.03 -28.62
N ALA A 150 -16.93 8.28 -29.22
CA ALA A 150 -16.73 7.62 -30.50
C ALA A 150 -16.46 8.69 -31.58
N ALA A 151 -15.30 8.60 -32.22
CA ALA A 151 -14.94 9.38 -33.40
C ALA A 151 -15.40 8.68 -34.68
#